data_AF-A0A2A5FTR0-F1
#
_entry.id   AF-A0A2A5FTR0-F1
#
_cell.length_a   1.000
_cell.length_b   1.000
_cell.length_c   1.000
_cell.angle_alpha   90.00
_cell.angle_beta   90.00
_cell.angle_gamma   90.00
#
_symmetry.space_group_name_H-M   'P 1'
#
loop_
_entity.id
_entity.type
_entity.pdbx_description
1 polymer ?
#
loop_
_entity_poly.entity_id
_entity_poly.type
_entity_poly.pdbx_seq_one_letter_code
_entity_poly.pdbx_strand_id
1 'polypeptide(L)'
;MNNNFLIIAALMTVITSPLAFADQVINDDLIVTTPLIPVAGNTGKMCAGTDCVDNQVFGGATLLHRENNTRFRFLDNTAGDVLGQSWMMLANGSNNGGNAYFQFQARSLNEDNILLSDGSYPLLDCSASVIIGDCVTLGLTPVGDPVLIQDTSNLTSTITSPWFTVNPVLYFGANSDNTIAIGGDSEATSDVVSVGKAGLERKLVHVAEAIAATDVATLADFVALSDKLDFIDAQLNDIEQAITVIENPPVIGSGGSSGLLLSPYTLLTIFGIIFLRLIKR
;
A
#
# COMPACT_ATOMS: atom_id res chain seq x y z
N MET A 1 -36.72 -82.65 -13.16
CA MET A 1 -38.06 -82.02 -13.19
C MET A 1 -38.13 -81.15 -11.95
N ASN A 2 -37.73 -79.88 -12.07
CA ASN A 2 -38.62 -78.69 -12.10
C ASN A 2 -39.07 -78.31 -10.68
N ASN A 3 -38.95 -77.10 -10.14
CA ASN A 3 -38.66 -75.78 -10.68
C ASN A 3 -38.23 -74.84 -9.53
N ASN A 4 -37.37 -73.86 -9.85
CA ASN A 4 -37.38 -72.46 -9.45
C ASN A 4 -38.15 -72.06 -8.17
N PHE A 5 -37.46 -71.43 -7.22
CA PHE A 5 -37.84 -70.09 -6.78
C PHE A 5 -36.59 -69.30 -6.36
N LEU A 6 -36.38 -68.19 -7.07
CA LEU A 6 -35.25 -67.29 -6.92
C LEU A 6 -35.17 -66.72 -5.49
N ILE A 7 -33.97 -66.76 -4.92
CA ILE A 7 -33.57 -65.88 -3.83
C ILE A 7 -33.38 -64.49 -4.46
N ILE A 8 -34.44 -63.66 -4.44
CA ILE A 8 -34.30 -62.23 -4.69
C ILE A 8 -33.88 -61.59 -3.37
N ALA A 9 -32.57 -61.60 -3.11
CA ALA A 9 -31.98 -60.65 -2.18
C ALA A 9 -32.12 -59.25 -2.82
N ALA A 10 -33.18 -58.54 -2.46
CA ALA A 10 -33.29 -57.12 -2.74
C ALA A 10 -32.20 -56.41 -1.92
N LEU A 11 -31.01 -56.32 -2.50
CA LEU A 11 -29.96 -55.43 -2.05
C LEU A 11 -30.57 -54.02 -2.14
N MET A 12 -31.04 -53.50 -1.01
CA MET A 12 -31.34 -52.08 -0.87
C MET A 12 -30.01 -51.36 -1.02
N THR A 13 -29.65 -51.04 -2.25
CA THR A 13 -28.70 -49.97 -2.55
C THR A 13 -29.33 -48.72 -1.97
N VAL A 14 -28.90 -48.35 -0.76
CA VAL A 14 -29.04 -46.99 -0.28
C VAL A 14 -28.28 -46.16 -1.30
N ILE A 15 -29.01 -45.58 -2.24
CA ILE A 15 -28.50 -44.54 -3.11
C ILE A 15 -28.22 -43.38 -2.17
N THR A 16 -27.00 -43.33 -1.61
CA THR A 16 -26.47 -42.10 -1.04
C THR A 16 -26.26 -41.21 -2.24
N SER A 17 -27.30 -40.49 -2.65
CA SER A 17 -27.16 -39.40 -3.61
C SER A 17 -26.07 -38.49 -3.05
N PRO A 18 -24.99 -38.21 -3.79
CA PRO A 18 -24.06 -37.17 -3.37
C PRO A 18 -24.91 -35.91 -3.19
N LEU A 19 -24.83 -35.30 -2.01
CA LEU A 19 -25.45 -34.00 -1.77
C LEU A 19 -24.79 -33.03 -2.74
N ALA A 20 -25.46 -32.77 -3.86
CA ALA A 20 -25.06 -31.69 -4.75
C ALA A 20 -25.45 -30.39 -4.06
N PHE A 21 -24.46 -29.62 -3.62
CA PHE A 21 -24.67 -28.25 -3.19
C PHE A 21 -24.79 -27.40 -4.45
N ALA A 22 -26.02 -27.09 -4.85
CA ALA A 22 -26.25 -26.08 -5.87
C ALA A 22 -26.11 -24.69 -5.23
N ASP A 23 -25.60 -23.73 -6.00
CA ASP A 23 -25.53 -22.35 -5.56
C ASP A 23 -26.93 -21.79 -5.31
N GLN A 24 -27.07 -21.00 -4.26
CA GLN A 24 -28.31 -20.26 -4.01
C GLN A 24 -28.33 -19.00 -4.88
N VAL A 25 -29.15 -19.01 -5.93
CA VAL A 25 -29.42 -17.82 -6.74
C VAL A 25 -30.71 -17.16 -6.24
N ILE A 26 -30.61 -15.90 -5.80
CA ILE A 26 -31.74 -15.09 -5.38
C ILE A 26 -32.00 -14.08 -6.50
N ASN A 27 -33.07 -14.30 -7.28
CA ASN A 27 -33.40 -13.49 -8.47
C ASN A 27 -34.00 -12.11 -8.14
N ASP A 28 -34.13 -11.79 -6.86
CA ASP A 28 -34.74 -10.58 -6.33
C ASP A 28 -33.95 -10.14 -5.07
N ASP A 29 -34.52 -9.31 -4.20
CA ASP A 29 -33.84 -8.83 -3.01
C ASP A 29 -33.69 -9.90 -1.90
N LEU A 30 -32.49 -9.96 -1.30
CA LEU A 30 -32.28 -10.62 0.00
C LEU A 30 -32.35 -9.58 1.13
N ILE A 31 -33.48 -9.52 1.82
CA ILE A 31 -33.69 -8.63 2.97
C ILE A 31 -33.53 -9.42 4.27
N VAL A 32 -32.40 -9.22 4.96
CA VAL A 32 -32.14 -9.83 6.28
C VAL A 32 -32.57 -8.86 7.38
N THR A 33 -33.75 -9.06 7.95
CA THR A 33 -34.34 -8.17 8.98
C THR A 33 -34.81 -8.91 10.23
N THR A 34 -35.21 -8.15 11.24
CA THR A 34 -35.75 -8.67 12.50
C THR A 34 -37.25 -8.97 12.36
N PRO A 35 -37.78 -10.12 12.83
CA PRO A 35 -39.22 -10.31 12.92
C PRO A 35 -39.87 -9.26 13.82
N LEU A 36 -41.17 -9.01 13.60
CA LEU A 36 -41.98 -8.07 14.39
C LEU A 36 -42.06 -8.40 15.90
N ILE A 37 -41.59 -9.58 16.31
CA ILE A 37 -41.46 -9.99 17.72
C ILE A 37 -39.97 -9.94 18.09
N PRO A 38 -39.56 -9.10 19.06
CA PRO A 38 -38.16 -8.95 19.43
C PRO A 38 -37.62 -10.24 20.06
N VAL A 39 -36.68 -10.90 19.38
CA VAL A 39 -35.80 -11.89 20.01
C VAL A 39 -34.45 -11.20 20.18
N ALA A 40 -34.06 -10.94 21.42
CA ALA A 40 -32.88 -10.14 21.73
C ALA A 40 -31.58 -10.74 21.11
N GLY A 41 -30.78 -9.88 20.48
CA GLY A 41 -29.33 -10.10 20.29
C GLY A 41 -28.83 -10.25 18.85
N ASN A 42 -29.50 -11.02 17.99
CA ASN A 42 -28.90 -11.52 16.73
C ASN A 42 -29.79 -11.39 15.49
N THR A 43 -30.76 -10.47 15.50
CA THR A 43 -31.78 -10.40 14.46
C THR A 43 -31.40 -9.42 13.35
N GLY A 44 -31.63 -9.77 12.08
CA GLY A 44 -31.31 -8.92 10.93
C GLY A 44 -29.82 -8.81 10.61
N LYS A 45 -29.05 -9.88 10.87
CA LYS A 45 -27.59 -9.92 10.76
C LYS A 45 -27.16 -11.04 9.82
N MET A 46 -26.11 -10.81 9.03
CA MET A 46 -25.57 -11.79 8.09
C MET A 46 -24.11 -12.09 8.43
N CYS A 47 -23.77 -13.36 8.67
CA CYS A 47 -22.38 -13.80 8.79
C CYS A 47 -21.96 -14.49 7.48
N ALA A 48 -20.81 -14.12 6.95
CA ALA A 48 -20.21 -14.73 5.76
C ALA A 48 -18.81 -15.27 6.08
N GLY A 49 -18.53 -16.51 5.66
CA GLY A 49 -17.29 -17.22 5.91
C GLY A 49 -17.49 -18.53 6.69
N THR A 50 -16.52 -19.42 6.60
CA THR A 50 -16.52 -20.77 7.17
C THR A 50 -16.39 -20.77 8.69
N ASP A 51 -15.89 -19.68 9.28
CA ASP A 51 -15.77 -19.52 10.74
C ASP A 51 -17.05 -18.93 11.38
N CYS A 52 -18.12 -18.77 10.60
CA CYS A 52 -19.43 -18.42 11.13
C CYS A 52 -20.03 -19.60 11.90
N VAL A 53 -20.59 -19.34 13.09
CA VAL A 53 -21.18 -20.37 13.96
C VAL A 53 -22.64 -20.07 14.28
N ASP A 54 -23.39 -21.11 14.65
CA ASP A 54 -24.76 -20.93 15.14
C ASP A 54 -24.80 -20.07 16.42
N ASN A 55 -25.83 -19.24 16.55
CA ASN A 55 -25.98 -18.24 17.62
C ASN A 55 -24.82 -17.23 17.77
N GLN A 56 -24.09 -16.94 16.67
CA GLN A 56 -23.02 -15.94 16.64
C GLN A 56 -23.45 -14.59 17.23
N VAL A 57 -22.64 -14.03 18.12
CA VAL A 57 -22.80 -12.65 18.62
C VAL A 57 -22.12 -11.68 17.65
N PHE A 58 -22.86 -10.69 17.17
CA PHE A 58 -22.37 -9.77 16.13
C PHE A 58 -21.67 -8.51 16.68
N GLY A 59 -21.75 -8.25 17.98
CA GLY A 59 -21.02 -7.12 18.60
C GLY A 59 -21.34 -5.75 18.00
N GLY A 60 -22.53 -5.58 17.43
CA GLY A 60 -22.95 -4.35 16.73
C GLY A 60 -22.77 -4.38 15.21
N ALA A 61 -21.98 -5.30 14.64
CA ALA A 61 -21.86 -5.47 13.20
C ALA A 61 -23.20 -5.89 12.58
N THR A 62 -23.50 -5.47 11.35
CA THR A 62 -24.69 -5.91 10.59
C THR A 62 -24.36 -7.03 9.62
N LEU A 63 -23.24 -6.86 8.91
CA LEU A 63 -22.59 -7.91 8.13
C LEU A 63 -21.27 -8.24 8.83
N LEU A 64 -21.11 -9.50 9.21
CA LEU A 64 -19.88 -10.00 9.83
C LEU A 64 -19.21 -10.96 8.86
N HIS A 65 -17.95 -10.69 8.51
CA HIS A 65 -17.15 -11.61 7.72
C HIS A 65 -16.19 -12.33 8.68
N ARG A 66 -16.35 -13.65 8.85
CA ARG A 66 -15.50 -14.46 9.75
C ARG A 66 -14.80 -15.55 8.94
N GLU A 67 -13.52 -15.31 8.71
CA GLU A 67 -12.61 -16.23 8.04
C GLU A 67 -11.19 -15.70 8.31
N ASN A 68 -10.17 -16.54 8.12
CA ASN A 68 -8.77 -16.08 7.99
C ASN A 68 -8.51 -15.33 6.67
N ASN A 69 -9.56 -15.11 5.87
CA ASN A 69 -9.48 -14.63 4.51
C ASN A 69 -10.61 -13.66 4.17
N THR A 70 -10.72 -12.53 4.89
CA THR A 70 -11.83 -11.60 4.65
C THR A 70 -11.55 -10.70 3.44
N ARG A 71 -12.31 -10.89 2.36
CA ARG A 71 -12.17 -10.11 1.12
C ARG A 71 -13.53 -9.78 0.58
N PHE A 72 -13.67 -8.54 0.15
CA PHE A 72 -14.80 -8.08 -0.63
C PHE A 72 -14.28 -7.59 -1.97
N ARG A 73 -14.89 -8.03 -3.06
CA ARG A 73 -14.48 -7.66 -4.42
C ARG A 73 -15.61 -6.97 -5.15
N PHE A 74 -15.27 -5.89 -5.82
CA PHE A 74 -16.09 -5.20 -6.80
C PHE A 74 -15.55 -5.56 -8.17
N LEU A 75 -16.32 -6.28 -8.98
CA LEU A 75 -15.92 -6.77 -10.30
C LEU A 75 -16.86 -6.17 -11.36
N ASP A 76 -16.31 -5.34 -12.25
CA ASP A 76 -16.99 -4.90 -13.46
C ASP A 76 -16.49 -5.71 -14.65
N ASN A 77 -17.30 -6.67 -15.11
CA ASN A 77 -16.99 -7.55 -16.24
C ASN A 77 -17.35 -6.95 -17.61
N THR A 78 -17.86 -5.71 -17.65
CA THR A 78 -18.26 -5.03 -18.88
C THR A 78 -17.20 -4.06 -19.40
N ALA A 79 -16.23 -3.70 -18.55
CA ALA A 79 -15.09 -2.88 -18.89
C ALA A 79 -13.91 -3.75 -19.40
N GLY A 80 -13.11 -3.27 -20.35
CA GLY A 80 -12.05 -4.08 -21.01
C GLY A 80 -10.75 -4.18 -20.20
N ASP A 81 -10.24 -5.40 -19.96
CA ASP A 81 -9.15 -5.74 -19.00
C ASP A 81 -8.03 -4.69 -18.81
N VAL A 82 -8.18 -3.85 -17.79
CA VAL A 82 -7.18 -2.95 -17.24
C VAL A 82 -7.26 -2.91 -15.70
N LEU A 83 -6.14 -2.61 -15.05
CA LEU A 83 -6.13 -2.39 -13.60
C LEU A 83 -7.11 -1.28 -13.21
N GLY A 84 -8.00 -1.58 -12.27
CA GLY A 84 -9.03 -0.65 -11.78
C GLY A 84 -10.48 -1.01 -12.17
N GLN A 85 -10.70 -2.15 -12.83
CA GLN A 85 -12.05 -2.69 -13.09
C GLN A 85 -12.48 -3.72 -12.06
N SER A 86 -11.49 -4.29 -11.38
CA SER A 86 -11.69 -5.10 -10.20
C SER A 86 -10.99 -4.44 -9.03
N TRP A 87 -11.76 -4.09 -8.01
CA TRP A 87 -11.26 -3.56 -6.74
C TRP A 87 -11.52 -4.54 -5.63
N MET A 88 -10.58 -4.64 -4.70
CA MET A 88 -10.73 -5.46 -3.51
C MET A 88 -10.51 -4.63 -2.25
N MET A 89 -11.35 -4.91 -1.25
CA MET A 89 -11.11 -4.58 0.14
C MET A 89 -10.66 -5.85 0.84
N LEU A 90 -9.54 -5.79 1.54
CA LEU A 90 -8.97 -6.93 2.26
C LEU A 90 -8.80 -6.54 3.72
N ALA A 91 -9.21 -7.41 4.63
CA ALA A 91 -8.80 -7.32 6.01
C ALA A 91 -8.12 -8.62 6.44
N ASN A 92 -6.97 -8.45 7.07
CA ASN A 92 -6.06 -9.48 7.57
C ASN A 92 -5.43 -10.36 6.47
N GLY A 93 -4.22 -10.81 6.77
CA GLY A 93 -3.47 -11.76 5.95
C GLY A 93 -4.12 -13.13 5.94
N SER A 94 -3.80 -13.93 4.93
CA SER A 94 -4.43 -15.23 4.70
C SER A 94 -4.05 -16.35 5.66
N ASN A 95 -2.97 -16.14 6.40
CA ASN A 95 -2.42 -17.14 7.30
C ASN A 95 -3.06 -16.94 8.67
N ASN A 96 -3.38 -18.04 9.34
CA ASN A 96 -3.80 -17.96 10.74
C ASN A 96 -2.66 -17.35 11.58
N GLY A 97 -2.96 -16.27 12.32
CA GLY A 97 -1.95 -15.50 13.05
C GLY A 97 -1.01 -14.65 12.16
N GLY A 98 -1.35 -14.46 10.88
CA GLY A 98 -0.62 -13.58 9.96
C GLY A 98 -0.85 -12.09 10.25
N ASN A 99 -0.37 -11.24 9.34
CA ASN A 99 -0.42 -9.79 9.51
C ASN A 99 -1.87 -9.30 9.64
N ALA A 100 -2.09 -8.42 10.62
CA ALA A 100 -3.35 -7.68 10.74
C ALA A 100 -3.23 -6.39 9.94
N TYR A 101 -4.07 -6.23 8.92
CA TYR A 101 -4.06 -5.04 8.07
C TYR A 101 -5.43 -4.81 7.45
N PHE A 102 -5.63 -3.62 6.92
CA PHE A 102 -6.75 -3.30 6.04
C PHE A 102 -6.22 -2.66 4.75
N GLN A 103 -6.70 -3.09 3.59
CA GLN A 103 -6.13 -2.69 2.31
C GLN A 103 -7.19 -2.52 1.23
N PHE A 104 -7.00 -1.50 0.39
CA PHE A 104 -7.62 -1.37 -0.91
C PHE A 104 -6.60 -1.69 -2.00
N GLN A 105 -6.97 -2.56 -2.93
CA GLN A 105 -6.12 -2.89 -4.07
C GLN A 105 -6.94 -2.98 -5.35
N ALA A 106 -6.32 -2.59 -6.46
CA ALA A 106 -6.78 -2.95 -7.79
C ALA A 106 -6.27 -4.36 -8.13
N ARG A 107 -7.04 -5.09 -8.94
CA ARG A 107 -6.71 -6.43 -9.43
C ARG A 107 -7.14 -6.56 -10.90
N SER A 108 -6.37 -7.27 -11.72
CA SER A 108 -6.71 -7.55 -13.12
C SER A 108 -8.00 -8.40 -13.25
N LEU A 109 -8.67 -8.33 -14.41
CA LEU A 109 -9.86 -9.13 -14.70
C LEU A 109 -9.51 -10.53 -15.22
N ASN A 110 -8.41 -10.64 -15.98
CA ASN A 110 -8.13 -11.82 -16.78
C ASN A 110 -7.63 -13.06 -16.02
N GLU A 111 -7.62 -13.03 -14.69
CA GLU A 111 -6.90 -14.00 -13.86
C GLU A 111 -7.66 -14.28 -12.56
N ASP A 112 -8.98 -14.47 -12.69
CA ASP A 112 -9.84 -14.93 -11.59
C ASP A 112 -10.33 -16.35 -11.74
N ASN A 113 -10.26 -16.87 -12.95
CA ASN A 113 -10.52 -18.27 -13.19
C ASN A 113 -9.26 -19.01 -12.78
N ILE A 114 -9.34 -19.76 -11.68
CA ILE A 114 -8.54 -20.98 -11.57
C ILE A 114 -8.76 -21.70 -12.89
N LEU A 115 -7.68 -21.87 -13.67
CA LEU A 115 -7.75 -22.60 -14.92
C LEU A 115 -8.11 -24.03 -14.53
N LEU A 116 -9.37 -24.41 -14.71
CA LEU A 116 -9.80 -25.77 -14.47
C LEU A 116 -9.47 -26.57 -15.72
N SER A 117 -8.88 -27.74 -15.53
CA SER A 117 -8.47 -28.58 -16.65
C SER A 117 -9.69 -28.98 -17.47
N ASP A 118 -9.56 -28.97 -18.79
CA ASP A 118 -10.50 -29.56 -19.75
C ASP A 118 -10.15 -31.03 -20.05
N GLY A 119 -9.19 -31.60 -19.31
CA GLY A 119 -8.64 -32.93 -19.52
C GLY A 119 -7.43 -32.96 -20.46
N SER A 120 -7.03 -31.82 -21.04
CA SER A 120 -5.89 -31.73 -21.96
C SER A 120 -4.58 -31.32 -21.27
N TYR A 121 -4.65 -30.85 -20.02
CA TYR A 121 -3.49 -30.32 -19.29
C TYR A 121 -2.69 -31.43 -18.61
N PRO A 122 -1.35 -31.34 -18.55
CA PRO A 122 -0.52 -32.32 -17.85
C PRO A 122 -0.67 -32.21 -16.33
N LEU A 123 -0.75 -33.35 -15.66
CA LEU A 123 -0.66 -33.45 -14.20
C LEU A 123 0.81 -33.39 -13.79
N LEU A 124 1.23 -32.26 -13.23
CA LEU A 124 2.62 -32.02 -12.83
C LEU A 124 2.87 -32.46 -11.39
N ASP A 125 3.94 -33.21 -11.18
CA ASP A 125 4.53 -33.51 -9.87
C ASP A 125 5.97 -32.99 -9.82
N CYS A 126 6.19 -31.93 -9.04
CA CYS A 126 7.51 -31.35 -8.81
C CYS A 126 8.16 -31.87 -7.51
N SER A 127 7.51 -32.77 -6.76
CA SER A 127 8.04 -33.33 -5.52
C SER A 127 9.05 -34.46 -5.74
N ALA A 128 9.02 -35.07 -6.92
CA ALA A 128 9.83 -36.25 -7.26
C ALA A 128 11.22 -35.94 -7.85
N SER A 129 11.52 -34.66 -8.16
CA SER A 129 12.70 -34.32 -8.96
C SER A 129 13.89 -33.82 -8.14
N VAL A 130 14.99 -34.58 -8.19
CA VAL A 130 16.29 -34.24 -7.57
C VAL A 130 17.15 -33.34 -8.48
N ILE A 131 16.75 -33.17 -9.75
CA ILE A 131 17.45 -32.35 -10.74
C ILE A 131 16.80 -30.97 -10.80
N ILE A 132 17.61 -29.92 -10.70
CA ILE A 132 17.20 -28.52 -10.88
C ILE A 132 16.58 -28.37 -12.27
N GLY A 133 15.25 -28.21 -12.37
CA GLY A 133 14.64 -27.87 -13.65
C GLY A 133 13.35 -28.58 -14.08
N ASP A 134 13.00 -29.73 -13.49
CA ASP A 134 12.09 -30.65 -14.18
C ASP A 134 10.93 -31.10 -13.27
N CYS A 135 9.69 -30.72 -13.60
CA CYS A 135 8.51 -31.32 -13.00
C CYS A 135 8.09 -32.53 -13.83
N VAL A 136 7.82 -33.67 -13.19
CA VAL A 136 7.44 -34.88 -13.92
C VAL A 136 5.96 -34.82 -14.25
N THR A 137 5.60 -35.15 -15.50
CA THR A 137 4.21 -35.31 -15.90
C THR A 137 3.72 -36.71 -15.51
N LEU A 138 2.79 -36.81 -14.56
CA LEU A 138 2.21 -38.07 -14.09
C LEU A 138 0.97 -38.52 -14.87
N GLY A 139 0.49 -37.69 -15.80
CA GLY A 139 -0.70 -37.95 -16.60
C GLY A 139 -1.36 -36.66 -17.06
N LEU A 140 -2.68 -36.68 -17.22
CA LEU A 140 -3.49 -35.49 -17.49
C LEU A 140 -4.23 -35.09 -16.22
N THR A 141 -4.32 -33.79 -15.98
CA THR A 141 -5.08 -33.20 -14.88
C THR A 141 -6.57 -33.47 -15.11
N PRO A 142 -7.30 -34.06 -14.16
CA PRO A 142 -8.71 -34.38 -14.32
C PRO A 142 -9.56 -33.16 -14.68
N VAL A 143 -10.59 -33.37 -15.49
CA VAL A 143 -11.49 -32.29 -15.91
C VAL A 143 -12.13 -31.63 -14.67
N GLY A 144 -12.03 -30.31 -14.57
CA GLY A 144 -12.56 -29.55 -13.43
C GLY A 144 -11.58 -29.36 -12.27
N ASP A 145 -10.42 -30.01 -12.27
CA ASP A 145 -9.38 -29.77 -11.27
C ASP A 145 -8.51 -28.55 -11.64
N PRO A 146 -7.99 -27.81 -10.65
CA PRO A 146 -7.05 -26.72 -10.90
C PRO A 146 -5.81 -27.18 -11.69
N VAL A 147 -5.50 -26.49 -12.77
CA VAL A 147 -4.27 -26.71 -13.55
C VAL A 147 -3.09 -26.12 -12.79
N LEU A 148 -2.10 -26.98 -12.54
CA LEU A 148 -0.77 -26.59 -12.08
C LEU A 148 0.08 -26.18 -13.29
N ILE A 149 0.79 -25.06 -13.18
CA ILE A 149 1.76 -24.60 -14.17
C ILE A 149 3.13 -24.59 -13.49
N GLN A 150 4.18 -25.02 -14.19
CA GLN A 150 5.54 -24.94 -13.69
C GLN A 150 5.98 -23.47 -13.63
N ASP A 151 6.51 -23.05 -12.49
CA ASP A 151 7.12 -21.72 -12.36
C ASP A 151 8.42 -21.67 -13.19
N THR A 152 8.44 -20.84 -14.22
CA THR A 152 9.59 -20.69 -15.13
C THR A 152 10.76 -19.92 -14.50
N SER A 153 10.51 -19.23 -13.37
CA SER A 153 11.54 -18.56 -12.57
C SER A 153 12.13 -19.48 -11.49
N ASN A 154 11.35 -20.44 -11.00
CA ASN A 154 11.77 -21.49 -10.09
C ASN A 154 11.24 -22.85 -10.54
N LEU A 155 12.01 -23.47 -11.43
CA LEU A 155 11.69 -24.72 -12.14
C LEU A 155 11.49 -25.96 -11.24
N THR A 156 11.59 -25.81 -9.91
CA THR A 156 11.33 -26.87 -8.93
C THR A 156 9.97 -26.74 -8.23
N SER A 157 9.15 -25.75 -8.63
CA SER A 157 7.86 -25.46 -8.02
C SER A 157 6.75 -25.32 -9.05
N THR A 158 5.53 -25.73 -8.65
CA THR A 158 4.30 -25.46 -9.38
C THR A 158 3.53 -24.34 -8.71
N ILE A 159 2.84 -23.56 -9.53
CA ILE A 159 1.88 -22.57 -9.12
C ILE A 159 0.50 -22.97 -9.62
N THR A 160 -0.48 -22.93 -8.71
CA THR A 160 -1.90 -23.03 -9.05
C THR A 160 -2.33 -21.69 -9.63
N SER A 161 -2.92 -21.69 -10.83
CA SER A 161 -3.69 -20.54 -11.34
C SER A 161 -4.63 -20.01 -10.23
N PRO A 162 -4.72 -18.67 -10.02
CA PRO A 162 -4.63 -17.70 -11.11
C PRO A 162 -3.58 -16.58 -11.00
N TRP A 163 -3.23 -16.03 -12.17
CA TRP A 163 -2.11 -15.12 -12.44
C TRP A 163 -2.36 -13.64 -12.15
N PHE A 164 -3.28 -13.27 -11.29
CA PHE A 164 -3.75 -11.88 -11.20
C PHE A 164 -2.66 -10.88 -10.84
N THR A 165 -2.56 -9.82 -11.62
CA THR A 165 -1.80 -8.63 -11.23
C THR A 165 -2.59 -7.86 -10.18
N VAL A 166 -1.92 -7.52 -9.08
CA VAL A 166 -2.47 -6.64 -8.03
C VAL A 166 -1.69 -5.33 -7.95
N ASN A 167 -2.38 -4.26 -7.59
CA ASN A 167 -1.75 -3.00 -7.20
C ASN A 167 -2.38 -2.49 -5.89
N PRO A 168 -1.68 -2.58 -4.76
CA PRO A 168 -2.08 -1.94 -3.50
C PRO A 168 -2.16 -0.43 -3.66
N VAL A 169 -3.34 0.16 -3.43
CA VAL A 169 -3.55 1.61 -3.56
C VAL A 169 -3.61 2.31 -2.22
N LEU A 170 -4.08 1.62 -1.19
CA LEU A 170 -4.12 2.12 0.18
C LEU A 170 -3.97 0.95 1.15
N TYR A 171 -3.08 1.09 2.12
CA TYR A 171 -2.79 0.05 3.11
C TYR A 171 -2.71 0.67 4.50
N PHE A 172 -3.34 0.00 5.45
CA PHE A 172 -3.29 0.30 6.88
C PHE A 172 -2.75 -0.95 7.59
N GLY A 173 -1.50 -0.90 8.03
CA GLY A 173 -0.90 -1.97 8.81
C GLY A 173 -1.19 -1.80 10.30
N ALA A 174 -1.60 -2.87 10.98
CA ALA A 174 -1.71 -2.92 12.42
C ALA A 174 -0.54 -3.72 13.04
N ASN A 175 -0.42 -3.71 14.37
CA ASN A 175 0.64 -4.35 15.16
C ASN A 175 2.04 -3.74 14.92
N SER A 176 3.08 -4.59 14.76
CA SER A 176 4.50 -4.21 14.65
C SER A 176 4.81 -3.24 13.53
N ASP A 177 3.89 -3.06 12.58
CA ASP A 177 4.11 -2.21 11.41
C ASP A 177 3.54 -0.81 11.62
N ASN A 178 2.48 -0.60 12.41
CA ASN A 178 1.86 0.73 12.69
C ASN A 178 2.01 1.75 11.54
N THR A 179 1.57 1.38 10.33
CA THR A 179 1.98 2.04 9.08
C THR A 179 0.76 2.37 8.21
N ILE A 180 0.89 3.41 7.39
CA ILE A 180 -0.06 3.73 6.35
C ILE A 180 0.71 3.90 5.05
N ALA A 181 0.37 3.16 4.00
CA ALA A 181 0.93 3.37 2.67
C ALA A 181 -0.15 3.90 1.72
N ILE A 182 0.11 5.04 1.08
CA ILE A 182 -0.87 5.81 0.29
C ILE A 182 -0.40 5.92 -1.16
N GLY A 183 -1.21 5.40 -2.07
CA GLY A 183 -1.00 5.42 -3.50
C GLY A 183 -0.46 4.10 -4.03
N GLY A 184 -0.74 3.82 -5.30
CA GLY A 184 -0.34 2.60 -6.00
C GLY A 184 1.13 2.25 -5.79
N ASP A 185 1.44 1.00 -5.47
CA ASP A 185 2.81 0.49 -5.31
C ASP A 185 3.67 1.18 -4.24
N SER A 186 3.06 1.88 -3.29
CA SER A 186 3.78 2.44 -2.14
C SER A 186 4.25 1.34 -1.19
N GLU A 187 5.45 1.49 -0.63
CA GLU A 187 6.02 0.54 0.32
C GLU A 187 5.52 0.83 1.73
N ALA A 188 5.03 -0.20 2.41
CA ALA A 188 4.62 -0.11 3.81
C ALA A 188 5.85 -0.29 4.72
N THR A 189 6.18 0.74 5.50
CA THR A 189 7.34 0.78 6.40
C THR A 189 6.88 1.08 7.82
N SER A 190 7.48 0.39 8.80
CA SER A 190 7.09 0.50 10.21
C SER A 190 7.03 1.95 10.69
N ASP A 191 5.96 2.31 11.40
CA ASP A 191 5.78 3.62 12.06
C ASP A 191 5.86 4.84 11.13
N VAL A 192 5.57 4.64 9.84
CA VAL A 192 5.64 5.68 8.81
C VAL A 192 4.32 5.78 8.04
N VAL A 193 3.94 7.01 7.68
CA VAL A 193 2.99 7.26 6.60
C VAL A 193 3.79 7.37 5.30
N SER A 194 3.81 6.29 4.53
CA SER A 194 4.47 6.20 3.24
C SER A 194 3.57 6.72 2.13
N VAL A 195 4.15 7.49 1.22
CA VAL A 195 3.47 8.01 0.01
C VAL A 195 4.11 7.49 -1.27
N GLY A 196 4.94 6.45 -1.18
CA GLY A 196 5.69 5.92 -2.32
C GLY A 196 6.70 4.83 -1.92
N LYS A 197 7.73 4.68 -2.75
CA LYS A 197 8.92 3.86 -2.48
C LYS A 197 10.12 4.48 -3.19
N ALA A 198 11.33 3.95 -2.98
CA ALA A 198 12.51 4.43 -3.67
C ALA A 198 12.31 4.45 -5.20
N GLY A 199 12.48 5.61 -5.82
CA GLY A 199 12.27 5.84 -7.26
C GLY A 199 10.80 6.02 -7.69
N LEU A 200 9.86 5.92 -6.75
CA LEU A 200 8.43 6.18 -6.93
C LEU A 200 7.91 7.09 -5.80
N GLU A 201 8.63 8.15 -5.50
CA GLU A 201 8.24 9.14 -4.52
C GLU A 201 7.13 10.04 -5.08
N ARG A 202 6.20 10.44 -4.22
CA ARG A 202 5.14 11.40 -4.57
C ARG A 202 5.41 12.74 -3.93
N LYS A 203 5.09 13.80 -4.66
CA LYS A 203 5.13 15.16 -4.13
C LYS A 203 3.88 15.43 -3.29
N LEU A 204 4.09 16.02 -2.12
CA LEU A 204 3.02 16.67 -1.36
C LEU A 204 2.87 18.09 -1.89
N VAL A 205 1.68 18.44 -2.38
CA VAL A 205 1.38 19.75 -2.96
C VAL A 205 0.24 20.41 -2.20
N HIS A 206 0.20 21.74 -2.22
CA HIS A 206 -0.79 22.55 -1.49
C HIS A 206 -0.76 22.34 0.04
N VAL A 207 0.44 22.11 0.58
CA VAL A 207 0.68 22.09 2.04
C VAL A 207 0.76 23.54 2.52
N ALA A 208 0.00 23.87 3.57
CA ALA A 208 0.05 25.18 4.21
C ALA A 208 1.38 25.40 4.93
N GLU A 209 1.72 26.66 5.18
CA GLU A 209 2.94 27.02 5.94
C GLU A 209 2.91 26.43 7.35
N ALA A 210 4.08 26.02 7.83
CA ALA A 210 4.25 25.45 9.16
C ALA A 210 4.06 26.51 10.27
N ILE A 211 3.35 26.16 11.33
CA ILE A 211 3.10 27.04 12.49
C ILE A 211 3.72 26.44 13.76
N ALA A 212 3.55 25.12 13.96
CA ALA A 212 4.08 24.38 15.09
C ALA A 212 5.33 23.57 14.71
N ALA A 213 6.10 23.17 15.72
CA ALA A 213 7.33 22.38 15.52
C ALA A 213 7.10 20.99 14.92
N THR A 214 5.86 20.48 14.95
CA THR A 214 5.47 19.18 14.40
C THR A 214 4.93 19.26 12.97
N ASP A 215 4.85 20.46 12.39
CA ASP A 215 4.30 20.67 11.06
C ASP A 215 5.33 20.34 9.99
N VAL A 216 4.85 20.03 8.78
CA VAL A 216 5.71 19.77 7.62
C VAL A 216 6.23 21.10 7.09
N ALA A 217 7.55 21.26 7.04
CA ALA A 217 8.17 22.42 6.39
C ALA A 217 7.93 22.39 4.87
N THR A 218 7.59 23.54 4.32
CA THR A 218 7.30 23.72 2.89
C THR A 218 8.48 24.37 2.16
N LEU A 219 8.39 24.48 0.83
CA LEU A 219 9.38 25.20 0.04
C LEU A 219 9.47 26.69 0.43
N ALA A 220 8.34 27.30 0.83
CA ALA A 220 8.30 28.70 1.26
C ALA A 220 9.17 28.92 2.52
N ASP A 221 9.12 28.00 3.47
CA ASP A 221 9.92 28.04 4.70
C ASP A 221 11.42 27.95 4.39
N PHE A 222 11.80 27.14 3.40
CA PHE A 222 13.19 27.01 2.95
C PHE A 222 13.68 28.28 2.23
N VAL A 223 12.84 28.90 1.40
CA VAL A 223 13.18 30.17 0.75
C VAL A 223 13.38 31.28 1.79
N ALA A 224 12.52 31.36 2.81
CA ALA A 224 12.68 32.32 3.90
C ALA A 224 13.98 32.11 4.71
N LEU A 225 14.48 30.88 4.78
CA LEU A 225 15.80 30.58 5.36
C LEU A 225 16.94 31.00 4.41
N SER A 226 16.78 30.79 3.10
CA SER A 226 17.74 31.25 2.09
C SER A 226 17.93 32.77 2.13
N ASP A 227 16.84 33.53 2.27
CA ASP A 227 16.89 35.00 2.37
C ASP A 227 17.70 35.48 3.58
N LYS A 228 17.65 34.72 4.69
CA LYS A 228 18.47 35.01 5.88
C LYS A 228 19.95 34.74 5.64
N LEU A 229 20.30 33.77 4.79
CA LEU A 229 21.70 33.51 4.41
C LEU A 229 22.24 34.64 3.55
N ASP A 230 21.48 35.12 2.58
CA ASP A 230 21.86 36.27 1.73
C ASP A 230 22.08 37.54 2.57
N PHE A 231 21.26 37.73 3.60
CA PHE A 231 21.45 38.82 4.56
C PHE A 231 22.78 38.71 5.31
N ILE A 232 23.14 37.53 5.77
CA ILE A 232 24.42 37.30 6.47
C ILE A 232 25.60 37.52 5.50
N ASP A 233 25.50 37.05 4.26
CA ASP A 233 26.54 37.25 3.25
C ASP A 233 26.79 38.73 2.97
N ALA A 234 25.73 39.53 2.89
CA ALA A 234 25.85 40.98 2.77
C ALA A 234 26.58 41.60 3.98
N GLN A 235 26.28 41.15 5.21
CA GLN A 235 26.98 41.63 6.41
C GLN A 235 28.46 41.27 6.41
N LEU A 236 28.81 40.06 5.95
CA LEU A 236 30.21 39.62 5.87
C LEU A 236 31.00 40.45 4.85
N ASN A 237 30.44 40.70 3.66
CA ASN A 237 31.05 41.53 2.64
C ASN A 237 31.35 42.97 3.14
N ASP A 238 30.44 43.54 3.93
CA ASP A 238 30.66 44.87 4.54
C ASP A 238 31.80 44.85 5.56
N ILE A 239 31.89 43.80 6.37
CA ILE A 239 32.99 43.62 7.34
C ILE A 239 34.33 43.44 6.60
N GLU A 240 34.37 42.64 5.55
CA GLU A 240 35.57 42.43 4.74
C GLU A 240 36.09 43.72 4.11
N GLN A 241 35.19 44.56 3.58
CA GLN A 241 35.56 45.88 3.07
C GLN A 241 36.12 46.79 4.17
N ALA A 242 35.51 46.77 5.35
CA ALA A 242 35.98 47.56 6.49
C ALA A 242 37.39 47.13 6.94
N ILE A 243 37.65 45.81 6.98
CA ILE A 243 38.98 45.26 7.29
C ILE A 243 39.99 45.68 6.23
N THR A 244 39.64 45.57 4.94
CA THR A 244 40.55 45.91 3.84
C THR A 244 41.03 47.37 3.92
N VAL A 245 40.16 48.30 4.28
CA VAL A 245 40.51 49.73 4.46
C VAL A 245 41.45 49.94 5.66
N ILE A 246 41.32 49.13 6.71
CA ILE A 246 42.18 49.18 7.89
C ILE A 246 43.55 48.55 7.60
N GLU A 247 43.59 47.43 6.89
CA GLU A 247 44.83 46.72 6.53
C GLU A 247 45.67 47.50 5.53
N ASN A 248 45.02 48.15 4.55
CA ASN A 248 45.66 49.00 3.56
C ASN A 248 45.16 50.43 3.70
N PRO A 249 45.58 51.16 4.76
CA PRO A 249 45.15 52.53 4.95
C PRO A 249 45.59 53.34 3.73
N PRO A 250 44.73 54.20 3.16
CA PRO A 250 45.04 54.94 1.96
C PRO A 250 46.33 55.75 2.16
N VAL A 251 47.35 55.46 1.35
CA VAL A 251 48.56 56.27 1.28
C VAL A 251 48.17 57.61 0.67
N ILE A 252 48.04 58.63 1.52
CA ILE A 252 47.89 60.00 1.06
C ILE A 252 49.18 60.35 0.32
N GLY A 253 49.09 60.46 -1.01
CA GLY A 253 50.22 60.79 -1.88
C GLY A 253 50.97 62.01 -1.34
N SER A 254 52.22 61.80 -0.95
CA SER A 254 53.15 62.83 -0.53
C SER A 254 53.56 63.68 -1.73
N GLY A 255 52.74 64.68 -2.08
CA GLY A 255 53.15 65.82 -2.87
C GLY A 255 53.36 67.04 -1.96
N GLY A 256 54.46 67.03 -1.18
CA GLY A 256 54.86 68.19 -0.38
C GLY A 256 54.86 67.91 1.12
N SER A 257 56.08 67.89 1.66
CA SER A 257 56.42 67.96 3.08
C SER A 257 55.55 68.94 3.86
N SER A 258 54.72 68.43 4.78
CA SER A 258 54.50 68.97 6.13
C SER A 258 53.49 68.09 6.85
N GLY A 259 53.85 67.60 8.03
CA GLY A 259 52.99 66.75 8.85
C GLY A 259 51.65 67.43 9.12
N LEU A 260 50.59 66.80 8.66
CA LEU A 260 49.22 67.14 9.06
C LEU A 260 48.60 65.87 9.62
N LEU A 261 48.43 65.92 10.95
CA LEU A 261 47.57 65.07 11.74
C LEU A 261 46.25 64.84 10.98
N LEU A 262 45.87 63.57 10.80
CA LEU A 262 44.51 63.20 10.41
C LEU A 262 43.55 63.88 11.38
N SER A 263 42.86 64.93 10.93
CA SER A 263 41.86 65.56 11.78
C SER A 263 40.74 64.54 12.02
N PRO A 264 40.23 64.41 13.26
CA PRO A 264 39.21 63.43 13.61
C PRO A 264 37.93 63.54 12.75
N TYR A 265 37.73 64.66 12.06
CA TYR A 265 36.61 64.89 11.15
C TYR A 265 36.60 64.00 9.89
N THR A 266 37.76 63.61 9.34
CA THR A 266 37.80 62.76 8.12
C THR A 266 37.64 61.28 8.43
N LEU A 267 38.05 60.84 9.62
CA LEU A 267 37.71 59.53 10.17
C LEU A 267 36.21 59.45 10.51
N LEU A 268 35.63 60.53 11.07
CA LEU A 268 34.20 60.60 11.38
C LEU A 268 33.29 60.58 10.15
N THR A 269 33.70 61.13 9.00
CA THR A 269 32.88 61.11 7.78
C THR A 269 32.87 59.73 7.13
N ILE A 270 34.01 59.02 7.13
CA ILE A 270 34.09 57.65 6.62
C ILE A 270 33.34 56.69 7.54
N PHE A 271 33.57 56.76 8.86
CA PHE A 271 32.78 55.99 9.84
C PHE A 271 31.30 56.39 9.79
N GLY A 272 30.98 57.67 9.63
CA GLY A 272 29.60 58.17 9.58
C GLY A 272 28.81 57.66 8.38
N ILE A 273 29.42 57.58 7.19
CA ILE A 273 28.78 57.05 5.97
C ILE A 273 28.54 55.54 6.10
N ILE A 274 29.44 54.81 6.75
CA ILE A 274 29.32 53.37 7.00
C ILE A 274 28.27 53.10 8.10
N PHE A 275 28.29 53.86 9.19
CA PHE A 275 27.35 53.74 10.32
C PHE A 275 25.91 54.12 9.92
N LEU A 276 25.73 55.09 9.02
CA LEU A 276 24.42 55.45 8.46
C LEU A 276 23.82 54.38 7.54
N ARG A 277 24.64 53.49 6.95
CA ARG A 277 24.15 52.33 6.19
C ARG A 277 23.77 51.16 7.10
N LEU A 278 24.50 50.96 8.20
CA LEU A 278 24.19 49.95 9.23
C LEU A 278 22.94 50.26 10.06
N ILE A 279 22.57 51.53 10.25
CA ILE A 279 21.37 51.94 11.02
C ILE A 279 20.08 51.95 10.17
N LYS A 280 20.18 51.96 8.84
CA LYS A 280 19.04 52.10 7.93
C LYS A 280 18.46 50.79 7.37
N ARG A 281 18.93 49.61 7.79
CA ARG A 281 18.41 48.32 7.30
C ARG A 281 18.21 47.30 8.41
#